data_AF-A0A9C9JT44-F1
#
_entry.id   AF-A0A9C9JT44-F1
#
_cell.length_a   1.000
_cell.length_b   1.000
_cell.length_c   1.000
_cell.angle_alpha   90.00
_cell.angle_beta   90.00
_cell.angle_gamma   90.00
#
_symmetry.space_group_name_H-M   'P 1'
#
loop_
_entity.id
_entity.type
_entity.pdbx_description
1 polymer ?
#
loop_
_entity_poly.entity_id
_entity_poly.type
_entity_poly.pdbx_seq_one_letter_code
_entity_poly.pdbx_strand_id
1 'polypeptide(L)'
;MSKGILIGIAGASGSGKTLVSNTIMKKLGSEKVVMIQEDSYYHDLSQIPFDDRTGRNFDHPDAFDHDLLAEHLTQLLDGKSISHPIYDYSTHSRKKETKRIGPHSIVILEGILI
;
A
#
# COMPACT_ATOMS: atom_id res chain seq x y z
N MET A 1 23.17 -10.76 5.67
CA MET A 1 21.97 -10.77 4.81
C MET A 1 21.82 -9.38 4.22
N SER A 2 21.57 -9.23 2.92
CA SER A 2 21.30 -7.89 2.36
C SER A 2 19.89 -7.46 2.78
N LYS A 3 19.76 -6.38 3.55
CA LYS A 3 18.47 -5.73 3.79
C LYS A 3 17.82 -5.35 2.45
N GLY A 4 16.51 -5.53 2.32
CA GLY A 4 15.76 -5.06 1.16
C GLY A 4 15.90 -3.54 0.97
N ILE A 5 15.59 -3.05 -0.23
CA ILE A 5 15.60 -1.61 -0.55
C ILE A 5 14.16 -1.10 -0.53
N LEU A 6 13.91 -0.01 0.21
CA LEU A 6 12.64 0.72 0.19
C LEU A 6 12.79 1.99 -0.67
N ILE A 7 11.88 2.19 -1.61
CA ILE A 7 11.78 3.40 -2.44
C ILE A 7 10.42 4.05 -2.19
N GLY A 8 10.40 5.23 -1.55
CA GLY A 8 9.18 6.02 -1.37
C GLY A 8 8.92 6.94 -2.57
N ILE A 9 7.69 6.95 -3.08
CA ILE A 9 7.24 7.84 -4.15
C ILE A 9 5.98 8.56 -3.64
N ALA A 10 6.16 9.76 -3.11
CA ALA A 10 5.11 10.58 -2.52
C ALA A 10 4.66 11.72 -3.44
N GLY A 11 3.42 12.18 -3.27
CA GLY A 11 2.87 13.34 -3.98
C GLY A 11 1.35 13.27 -4.15
N ALA A 12 0.73 14.37 -4.57
CA ALA A 12 -0.72 14.49 -4.70
C ALA A 12 -1.36 13.42 -5.62
N SER A 13 -2.65 13.15 -5.45
CA SER A 13 -3.41 12.32 -6.37
C SER A 13 -3.32 12.86 -7.81
N GLY A 14 -3.25 11.98 -8.80
CA GLY A 14 -3.11 12.36 -10.21
C GLY A 14 -1.74 12.92 -10.64
N SER A 15 -0.75 13.00 -9.74
CA SER A 15 0.60 13.54 -10.06
C SER A 15 1.50 12.61 -10.88
N GLY A 16 1.04 11.40 -11.21
CA GLY A 16 1.78 10.44 -12.04
C GLY A 16 2.64 9.42 -11.28
N LYS A 17 2.53 9.34 -9.95
CA LYS A 17 3.28 8.38 -9.10
C LYS A 17 3.16 6.94 -9.59
N THR A 18 1.94 6.47 -9.81
CA THR A 18 1.67 5.11 -10.31
C THR A 18 2.35 4.85 -11.67
N LEU A 19 2.46 5.86 -12.55
CA LEU A 19 3.18 5.73 -13.83
C LEU A 19 4.69 5.56 -13.59
N VAL A 20 5.27 6.36 -12.70
CA VAL A 20 6.69 6.26 -12.32
C VAL A 20 6.98 4.88 -11.71
N SER A 21 6.20 4.44 -10.71
CA SER A 21 6.34 3.15 -10.05
C SER A 21 6.27 1.99 -11.06
N ASN A 22 5.28 1.99 -11.95
CA ASN A 22 5.14 0.96 -12.98
C ASN A 22 6.32 0.94 -13.96
N THR A 23 6.86 2.11 -14.31
CA THR A 23 8.02 2.22 -15.19
C THR A 23 9.28 1.63 -14.52
N ILE A 24 9.47 1.90 -13.23
CA ILE A 24 10.56 1.33 -12.43
C ILE A 24 10.42 -0.19 -12.34
N MET A 25 9.24 -0.71 -12.01
CA MET A 25 8.97 -2.16 -11.94
C MET A 25 9.28 -2.87 -13.26
N LYS A 26 8.86 -2.28 -14.40
CA LYS A 26 9.14 -2.83 -15.74
C LYS A 26 10.64 -2.90 -16.04
N LYS A 27 11.43 -1.92 -15.59
CA LYS A 27 12.89 -1.88 -15.83
C LYS A 27 13.67 -2.80 -14.91
N LEU A 28 13.26 -2.95 -13.65
CA LEU A 28 13.97 -3.74 -12.64
C LEU A 28 13.57 -5.22 -12.62
N GLY A 29 12.45 -5.57 -13.24
CA GLY A 29 11.91 -6.93 -13.29
C GLY A 29 10.97 -7.23 -12.12
N SER A 30 9.78 -7.75 -12.44
CA SER A 30 8.69 -8.01 -11.48
C SER A 30 9.01 -9.05 -10.43
N GLU A 31 10.02 -9.90 -10.64
CA GLU A 31 10.40 -10.93 -9.65
C GLU A 31 11.18 -10.35 -8.46
N LYS A 32 11.81 -9.18 -8.63
CA LYS A 32 12.64 -8.56 -7.59
C LYS A 32 11.94 -7.39 -6.90
N VAL A 33 10.95 -6.81 -7.56
CA VAL A 33 10.33 -5.55 -7.14
C VAL A 33 8.84 -5.74 -6.90
N VAL A 34 8.37 -5.25 -5.76
CA VAL A 34 6.93 -5.07 -5.51
C VAL A 34 6.59 -3.62 -5.27
N MET A 35 5.42 -3.21 -5.76
CA MET A 35 4.79 -1.95 -5.42
C MET A 35 3.72 -2.19 -4.36
N ILE A 36 3.76 -1.38 -3.31
CA ILE A 36 2.81 -1.27 -2.23
C ILE A 36 2.18 0.12 -2.34
N GLN A 37 0.87 0.17 -2.44
CA GLN A 37 0.13 1.42 -2.45
C GLN A 37 -0.37 1.71 -1.03
N GLU A 38 -0.17 2.93 -0.56
CA GLU A 38 -0.57 3.40 0.78
C GLU A 38 -2.09 3.30 0.97
N ASP A 39 -2.86 3.58 -0.09
CA ASP A 39 -4.32 3.52 -0.13
C ASP A 39 -4.89 2.13 0.22
N SER A 40 -4.12 1.06 -0.01
CA SER A 40 -4.52 -0.31 0.35
C SER A 40 -4.58 -0.51 1.88
N TYR A 41 -3.98 0.42 2.63
CA TYR A 41 -3.94 0.46 4.08
C TYR A 41 -4.91 1.47 4.69
N TYR A 42 -5.91 1.96 3.95
CA TYR A 42 -7.03 2.63 4.62
C TYR A 42 -7.64 1.73 5.71
N HIS A 43 -8.09 2.36 6.80
CA HIS A 43 -8.83 1.66 7.85
C HIS A 43 -10.11 1.03 7.29
N ASP A 44 -10.46 -0.14 7.83
CA ASP A 44 -11.71 -0.80 7.48
C ASP A 44 -12.90 -0.08 8.13
N LEU A 45 -13.76 0.53 7.32
CA LEU A 45 -14.97 1.20 7.80
C LEU A 45 -16.20 0.30 7.74
N SER A 46 -16.04 -1.02 7.57
CA SER A 46 -17.15 -1.99 7.49
C SER A 46 -18.12 -1.93 8.68
N GLN A 47 -17.66 -1.45 9.84
CA GLN A 47 -18.46 -1.31 11.07
C GLN A 47 -19.29 -0.01 11.13
N ILE A 48 -19.07 0.93 10.20
CA ILE A 48 -19.76 2.23 10.14
C ILE A 48 -20.89 2.12 9.10
N PRO A 49 -22.06 2.77 9.25
CA PRO A 49 -23.07 2.84 8.20
C PRO A 49 -22.52 3.44 6.89
N PHE A 50 -22.94 2.94 5.72
CA PHE A 50 -22.36 3.35 4.44
C PHE A 50 -22.42 4.87 4.20
N ASP A 51 -23.55 5.50 4.49
CA ASP A 51 -23.74 6.95 4.31
C ASP A 51 -22.70 7.76 5.10
N ASP A 52 -22.40 7.34 6.34
CA ASP A 52 -21.39 7.98 7.19
C ASP A 52 -19.94 7.73 6.71
N ARG A 53 -19.70 6.66 5.93
CA ARG A 53 -18.39 6.39 5.33
C ARG A 53 -18.07 7.41 4.22
N THR A 54 -19.07 7.77 3.43
CA THR A 54 -18.87 8.64 2.24
C THR A 54 -18.41 10.06 2.60
N GLY A 55 -18.72 10.52 3.82
CA GLY A 55 -18.30 11.83 4.33
C GLY A 55 -16.90 11.87 4.94
N ARG A 56 -16.15 10.74 4.95
CA ARG A 56 -14.81 10.68 5.54
C ARG A 56 -13.76 11.36 4.67
N ASN A 57 -12.81 12.04 5.33
CA ASN A 57 -11.65 12.59 4.66
C ASN A 57 -10.54 11.53 4.54
N PHE A 58 -10.36 10.99 3.34
CA PHE A 58 -9.33 9.99 3.03
C PHE A 58 -7.93 10.59 2.85
N ASP A 59 -7.80 11.93 2.80
CA ASP A 59 -6.51 12.62 2.76
C ASP A 59 -6.00 12.98 4.16
N HIS A 60 -6.71 12.57 5.22
CA HIS A 60 -6.24 12.75 6.60
C HIS A 60 -5.31 11.59 7.01
N PRO A 61 -4.19 11.85 7.73
CA PRO A 61 -3.31 10.79 8.22
C PRO A 61 -4.05 9.65 8.94
N ASP A 62 -5.01 9.99 9.81
CA ASP A 62 -5.84 9.01 10.55
C ASP A 62 -6.76 8.13 9.67
N ALA A 63 -6.83 8.36 8.34
CA ALA A 63 -7.52 7.44 7.45
C ALA A 63 -6.71 6.14 7.24
N PHE A 64 -5.39 6.18 7.49
CA PHE A 64 -4.45 5.12 7.17
C PHE A 64 -4.04 4.30 8.40
N ASP A 65 -3.97 2.99 8.20
CA ASP A 65 -3.44 2.00 9.14
C ASP A 65 -1.91 1.94 8.99
N HIS A 66 -1.24 3.02 9.37
CA HIS A 66 0.22 3.17 9.23
C HIS A 66 1.00 2.16 10.07
N ASP A 67 0.44 1.69 11.19
CA ASP A 67 1.03 0.63 12.00
C ASP A 67 1.13 -0.68 11.22
N LEU A 68 0.03 -1.11 10.57
CA LEU A 68 0.04 -2.30 9.72
C LEU A 68 0.94 -2.13 8.50
N LEU A 69 0.95 -0.94 7.89
CA LEU A 69 1.85 -0.63 6.78
C LEU A 69 3.31 -0.79 7.20
N ALA A 70 3.71 -0.19 8.33
CA ALA A 70 5.08 -0.29 8.85
C ALA A 70 5.48 -1.73 9.18
N GLU A 71 4.56 -2.51 9.78
CA GLU A 71 4.76 -3.94 10.04
C GLU A 71 5.03 -4.71 8.73
N HIS A 72 4.17 -4.53 7.73
CA HIS A 72 4.30 -5.19 6.44
C HIS A 72 5.56 -4.80 5.67
N LEU A 73 5.94 -3.51 5.68
CA LEU A 73 7.19 -3.05 5.07
C LEU A 73 8.40 -3.69 5.75
N THR A 74 8.40 -3.77 7.08
CA THR A 74 9.46 -4.43 7.84
C THR A 74 9.59 -5.91 7.45
N GLN A 75 8.46 -6.63 7.38
CA GLN A 75 8.45 -8.03 6.94
C GLN A 75 8.98 -8.20 5.52
N LEU A 76 8.59 -7.34 4.57
CA LEU A 76 9.08 -7.39 3.20
C LEU A 76 10.59 -7.10 3.12
N LEU A 77 11.08 -6.13 3.88
CA LEU A 77 12.51 -5.77 3.92
C LEU A 77 13.39 -6.87 4.56
N ASP A 78 12.79 -7.71 5.40
CA ASP A 78 13.36 -8.94 5.93
C ASP A 78 13.31 -10.13 4.95
N GLY A 79 12.74 -9.95 3.75
CA GLY A 79 12.58 -11.00 2.76
C GLY A 79 11.45 -11.99 3.10
N LYS A 80 10.48 -11.59 3.92
CA LYS A 80 9.28 -12.39 4.23
C LYS A 80 8.15 -12.06 3.26
N SER A 81 7.13 -12.92 3.23
CA SER A 81 5.87 -12.63 2.53
C SER A 81 4.87 -11.98 3.49
N ILE A 82 3.96 -11.17 2.97
CA ILE A 82 2.84 -10.57 3.70
C ILE A 82 1.49 -10.96 3.10
N SER A 83 0.44 -10.81 3.89
CA SER A 83 -0.96 -10.82 3.43
C SER A 83 -1.39 -9.39 3.16
N HIS A 84 -1.09 -8.89 1.95
CA HIS A 84 -1.36 -7.51 1.58
C HIS A 84 -2.87 -7.27 1.50
N PRO A 85 -3.39 -6.25 2.22
CA PRO A 85 -4.81 -5.93 2.21
C PRO A 85 -5.28 -5.54 0.81
N ILE A 86 -6.55 -5.82 0.53
CA ILE A 86 -7.24 -5.34 -0.67
C ILE A 86 -8.33 -4.38 -0.19
N TYR A 87 -8.22 -3.12 -0.58
CA TYR A 87 -9.21 -2.10 -0.24
C TYR A 87 -10.25 -1.97 -1.35
N ASP A 88 -11.52 -1.91 -0.97
CA ASP A 88 -12.64 -1.71 -1.90
C ASP A 88 -13.17 -0.28 -1.77
N TYR A 89 -12.80 0.56 -2.74
CA TYR A 89 -13.20 1.96 -2.81
C TYR A 89 -14.71 2.17 -2.98
N SER A 90 -15.43 1.19 -3.51
CA SER A 90 -16.89 1.30 -3.70
C SER A 90 -17.66 1.13 -2.40
N THR A 91 -17.09 0.38 -1.45
CA THR A 91 -17.71 0.08 -0.15
C THR A 91 -17.01 0.78 1.02
N HIS A 92 -15.90 1.47 0.76
CA HIS A 92 -15.00 2.06 1.75
C HIS A 92 -14.61 1.07 2.85
N SER A 93 -14.23 -0.14 2.46
CA SER A 93 -13.94 -1.22 3.39
C SER A 93 -12.79 -2.10 2.92
N ARG A 94 -12.13 -2.76 3.88
CA ARG A 94 -11.09 -3.74 3.59
C ARG A 94 -11.76 -5.08 3.30
N LYS A 95 -11.36 -5.75 2.21
CA LYS A 95 -11.87 -7.08 1.92
C LYS A 95 -11.30 -8.11 2.89
N LYS A 96 -12.05 -9.20 3.11
CA LYS A 96 -11.58 -10.37 3.87
C LYS A 96 -10.45 -11.11 3.16
N GLU A 97 -10.47 -11.07 1.83
CA GLU A 97 -9.42 -11.64 1.00
C GLU A 97 -8.19 -10.73 0.96
N THR A 98 -7.01 -11.34 0.97
CA THR A 98 -5.72 -10.64 0.91
C THR A 98 -4.89 -11.18 -0.25
N LYS A 99 -4.01 -10.35 -0.80
CA LYS A 99 -3.03 -10.79 -1.80
C LYS A 99 -1.74 -11.20 -1.13
N ARG A 100 -1.29 -12.44 -1.32
CA ARG A 100 0.04 -12.85 -0.87
C ARG A 100 1.11 -12.17 -1.72
N ILE A 101 2.02 -11.44 -1.07
CA ILE A 101 3.11 -10.71 -1.71
C ILE A 101 4.43 -11.11 -1.06
N GLY A 102 5.50 -11.28 -1.85
CA GLY A 102 6.85 -11.59 -1.36
C GLY A 102 7.25 -13.04 -1.56
N PRO A 103 8.56 -13.35 -1.47
CA PRO A 103 9.64 -12.42 -1.09
C PRO A 103 10.10 -11.52 -2.25
N HIS A 104 10.50 -10.28 -1.96
CA HIS A 104 11.07 -9.33 -2.92
C HIS A 104 12.27 -8.61 -2.31
N SER A 105 13.23 -8.18 -3.13
CA SER A 105 14.43 -7.45 -2.66
C SER A 105 14.27 -5.93 -2.73
N ILE A 106 13.29 -5.44 -3.49
CA ILE A 106 12.97 -4.01 -3.63
C ILE A 106 11.47 -3.82 -3.39
N VAL A 107 11.13 -2.88 -2.52
CA VAL A 107 9.77 -2.46 -2.21
C VAL A 107 9.62 -1.00 -2.64
N ILE A 108 8.65 -0.72 -3.50
CA ILE A 108 8.23 0.64 -3.85
C ILE A 108 6.99 0.95 -3.03
N LEU A 109 7.01 2.02 -2.24
CA LEU A 109 5.85 2.55 -1.53
C LEU A 109 5.34 3.80 -2.26
N GLU A 110 4.11 3.76 -2.73
CA GLU A 110 3.44 4.86 -3.44
C GLU A 110 2.25 5.37 -2.62
N GLY A 111 2.15 6.69 -2.45
CA GLY A 111 1.19 7.27 -1.50
C GLY A 111 1.19 8.79 -1.48
N ILE A 112 0.29 9.35 -0.69
CA ILE A 112 0.11 10.80 -0.53
C ILE A 112 0.73 11.32 0.77
N LEU A 113 0.91 10.46 1.77
CA LEU A 113 1.33 10.81 3.15
C LEU A 113 2.43 9.88 3.67
N ILE A 114 3.48 9.69 2.86
CA ILE A 114 4.63 8.81 3.11
C ILE A 114 5.82 9.57 3.69
#